data_AF-A0A9Y1ZSP6-F1
#
_entry.id   AF-A0A9Y1ZSP6-F1
#
_cell.length_a   1.000
_cell.length_b   1.000
_cell.length_c   1.000
_cell.angle_alpha   90.00
_cell.angle_beta   90.00
_cell.angle_gamma   90.00
#
_symmetry.space_group_name_H-M   'P 1'
#
loop_
_entity.id
_entity.type
_entity.pdbx_description
1 polymer ?
#
loop_
_entity_poly.entity_id
_entity_poly.type
_entity_poly.pdbx_seq_one_letter_code
_entity_poly.pdbx_strand_id
1 'polypeptide(L)' 'MQREIIFRCPRTGMNVQHRLDDGEPAAPGNAFVSARCPACMALHFVNITTGKLLGEGKVGQSERGKRSA' A
#
# COMPACT_ATOMS: atom_id res chain seq x y z
N MET A 1 -6.10 18.33 8.66
CA MET A 1 -7.22 17.38 8.51
C MET A 1 -6.62 16.03 8.18
N GLN A 2 -6.42 15.17 9.18
CA GLN A 2 -5.83 13.85 8.95
C GLN A 2 -6.69 13.04 7.99
N ARG A 3 -6.09 12.51 6.93
CA ARG A 3 -6.79 11.66 5.95
C ARG A 3 -6.43 10.21 6.20
N GLU A 4 -7.43 9.35 6.28
CA GLU A 4 -7.23 7.92 6.45
C GLU A 4 -7.56 7.22 5.14
N ILE A 5 -6.69 6.33 4.69
CA ILE A 5 -6.92 5.50 3.52
C ILE A 5 -6.88 4.03 3.91
N ILE A 6 -7.74 3.24 3.29
CA ILE A 6 -7.77 1.79 3.48
C ILE A 6 -7.27 1.16 2.19
N PHE A 7 -6.25 0.32 2.28
CA PHE A 7 -5.74 -0.45 1.16
C PHE A 7 -5.74 -1.93 1.49
N ARG A 8 -5.92 -2.77 0.47
CA ARG A 8 -5.87 -4.23 0.65
C ARG A 8 -4.44 -4.72 0.47
N CYS A 9 -3.90 -5.39 1.49
CA CYS A 9 -2.60 -6.01 1.39
C CYS A 9 -2.64 -7.18 0.39
N PRO A 10 -1.84 -7.18 -0.69
CA PRO A 10 -1.84 -8.25 -1.69
C PRO A 10 -1.21 -9.54 -1.16
N ARG A 11 -0.42 -9.44 -0.08
CA ARG A 11 0.26 -10.59 0.53
C ARG A 11 -0.62 -11.35 1.51
N THR A 12 -1.41 -10.65 2.32
CA THR A 12 -2.25 -11.27 3.37
C THR A 12 -3.74 -11.21 3.06
N GLY A 13 -4.15 -10.41 2.07
CA GLY A 13 -5.55 -10.17 1.73
C GLY A 13 -6.29 -9.25 2.71
N MET A 14 -5.64 -8.79 3.78
CA MET A 14 -6.24 -7.94 4.83
C MET A 14 -6.38 -6.48 4.38
N ASN A 15 -7.47 -5.84 4.81
CA ASN A 15 -7.63 -4.39 4.68
C ASN A 15 -6.81 -3.70 5.77
N VAL A 16 -5.91 -2.82 5.35
CA VAL A 16 -5.03 -2.07 6.25
C VAL A 16 -5.39 -0.61 6.15
N GLN A 17 -5.75 -0.03 7.30
CA GLN A 17 -5.95 1.40 7.45
C GLN A 17 -4.59 2.08 7.64
N HIS A 18 -4.33 3.11 6.84
CA HIS A 18 -3.13 3.93 6.92
C HIS A 18 -3.53 5.39 7.06
N ARG A 19 -2.91 6.09 8.01
CA ARG A 19 -3.13 7.51 8.26
C ARG A 19 -2.12 8.31 7.44
N LEU A 20 -2.62 9.15 6.55
CA LEU A 20 -1.85 10.13 5.80
C LEU A 20 -1.64 11.35 6.69
N ASP A 21 -0.38 11.75 6.84
CA ASP A 21 -0.03 12.96 7.56
C ASP A 21 -0.34 14.19 6.70
N ASP A 22 -0.74 15.29 7.36
CA ASP A 22 -1.20 16.53 6.73
C ASP A 22 -0.12 17.24 5.89
N GLY A 23 1.15 16.81 6.02
CA GLY A 23 2.28 17.33 5.25
C GLY A 23 2.44 16.74 3.85
N GLU A 24 1.74 15.65 3.51
CA GLU A 24 1.79 15.09 2.17
C GLU A 24 0.91 15.93 1.25
N PRO A 25 1.49 16.65 0.27
CA PRO A 25 0.70 17.49 -0.63
C PRO A 25 -0.36 16.60 -1.27
N ALA A 26 -1.58 17.10 -1.34
CA ALA A 26 -2.65 16.50 -2.14
C ALA A 26 -2.25 16.61 -3.62
N ALA A 27 -1.22 15.86 -4.01
CA ALA A 27 -0.64 15.93 -5.33
C ALA A 27 -1.69 15.35 -6.30
N PRO A 28 -1.80 15.94 -7.50
CA PRO A 28 -2.92 15.68 -8.39
C PRO A 28 -2.96 14.21 -8.82
N GLY A 29 -4.01 13.49 -8.39
CA GLY A 29 -4.51 12.19 -8.89
C GLY A 29 -3.60 10.95 -8.79
N ASN A 30 -2.29 11.15 -8.77
CA ASN A 30 -1.25 10.12 -8.88
C ASN A 30 -0.22 10.21 -7.76
N ALA A 31 -0.54 10.85 -6.62
CA ALA A 31 0.33 10.78 -5.45
C ALA A 31 0.25 9.37 -4.85
N PHE A 32 1.41 8.73 -4.74
CA PHE A 32 1.57 7.46 -4.04
C PHE A 32 2.39 7.71 -2.78
N VAL A 33 1.90 7.24 -1.65
CA VAL A 33 2.63 7.28 -0.38
C VAL A 33 3.15 5.90 -0.02
N SER A 34 4.29 5.85 0.65
CA SER A 34 4.84 4.63 1.21
C SER A 34 4.15 4.29 2.53
N ALA A 35 3.22 3.33 2.51
CA ALA A 35 2.55 2.80 3.68
C ALA A 35 3.23 1.51 4.16
N ARG A 36 3.67 1.47 5.42
CA ARG A 36 4.15 0.24 6.05
C ARG A 36 2.94 -0.62 6.45
N CYS A 37 2.82 -1.80 5.84
CA CYS A 37 1.74 -2.73 6.16
C CYS A 37 2.07 -3.52 7.44
N PRO A 38 1.25 -3.41 8.51
CA PRO A 38 1.48 -4.17 9.73
C PRO A 38 1.20 -5.67 9.54
N ALA A 39 0.40 -6.06 8.54
CA ALA A 39 0.05 -7.46 8.32
C ALA A 39 1.20 -8.27 7.68
N CYS A 40 1.99 -7.67 6.78
CA CYS A 40 3.07 -8.35 6.07
C CYS A 40 4.46 -7.79 6.36
N MET A 41 4.53 -6.72 7.17
CA MET A 41 5.73 -5.95 7.49
C MET A 41 6.47 -5.39 6.27
N ALA A 42 5.80 -5.31 5.12
CA ALA A 42 6.35 -4.75 3.88
C ALA A 42 5.88 -3.31 3.64
N LEU A 43 6.64 -2.58 2.82
CA LEU A 43 6.29 -1.26 2.33
C LEU A 43 5.45 -1.38 1.06
N HIS A 44 4.30 -0.73 1.06
CA HIS A 44 3.37 -0.67 -0.06
C HIS A 44 3.20 0.78 -0.51
N PHE A 45 3.17 1.02 -1.81
CA PHE A 45 2.90 2.34 -2.36
C PHE A 45 1.42 2.47 -2.65
N VAL A 46 0.71 3.26 -1.86
CA VAL A 46 -0.76 3.42 -1.96
C VAL A 46 -1.07 4.77 -2.56
N ASN A 47 -1.92 4.80 -3.57
CA ASN A 47 -2.43 6.02 -4.16
C ASN A 47 -3.39 6.70 -3.18
N ILE A 48 -3.10 7.95 -2.81
CA ILE A 48 -3.89 8.68 -1.81
C ILE A 48 -5.30 9.04 -2.27
N THR A 49 -5.52 9.08 -3.60
CA THR A 49 -6.80 9.44 -4.21
C THR A 49 -7.72 8.23 -4.36
N THR A 50 -7.16 7.07 -4.68
CA THR A 50 -7.93 5.87 -5.03
C THR A 50 -7.80 4.73 -4.03
N GLY A 51 -6.84 4.77 -3.10
CA GLY A 51 -6.53 3.68 -2.18
C GLY A 51 -5.89 2.46 -2.85
N LYS A 52 -5.59 2.55 -4.15
CA LYS A 52 -5.00 1.48 -4.96
C LYS A 52 -3.48 1.42 -4.83
N LEU A 53 -2.92 0.24 -4.98
CA LEU A 53 -1.47 0.04 -4.94
C LEU A 53 -0.81 0.36 -6.29
N LEU A 54 0.36 0.99 -6.22
CA LEU A 54 1.24 1.18 -7.38
C LEU A 54 1.59 -0.21 -7.96
N GLY A 55 1.13 -0.49 -9.17
CA GLY A 55 1.44 -1.77 -9.84
C GLY A 55 0.46 -2.92 -9.56
N GLU A 56 -0.78 -2.65 -9.16
CA GLU A 56 -1.89 -3.65 -9.17
C GLU A 56 -2.02 -4.41 -10.52
N GLY A 57 -1.41 -3.92 -11.60
CA GLY A 57 -1.30 -4.63 -12.87
C GLY A 57 -0.27 -5.78 -12.93
N LYS A 58 0.63 -5.99 -11.94
CA LYS A 58 1.69 -7.02 -12.04
C LYS A 58 2.15 -7.76 -10.77
N VAL A 59 1.67 -7.48 -9.56
CA VAL A 59 2.25 -8.09 -8.34
C VAL A 59 1.27 -8.95 -7.55
N GLY A 60 0.94 -10.10 -8.15
CA GLY A 60 0.67 -11.36 -7.44
C GLY A 60 1.95 -12.19 -7.24
N GLN A 61 3.14 -11.57 -7.10
CA GLN A 61 4.41 -12.29 -6.96
C GLN A 61 5.28 -11.68 -5.86
N SER A 62 4.85 -11.84 -4.61
CA SER A 62 5.78 -11.95 -3.49
C SER A 62 5.77 -13.38 -2.91
N GLU A 63 5.48 -14.36 -3.75
CA GLU A 63 5.71 -15.80 -3.54
C GLU A 63 7.08 -16.23 -4.09
N ARG A 64 8.15 -15.52 -3.75
CA ARG A 64 9.52 -16.02 -4.01
C ARG A 64 10.31 -16.09 -2.71
N GLY A 65 9.80 -16.96 -1.83
CA GLY A 65 10.42 -17.29 -0.55
C GLY A 65 10.23 -18.76 -0.14
N LYS A 66 9.90 -19.67 -1.07
CA LYS A 66 10.15 -21.10 -0.87
C LYS A 66 11.49 -21.43 -1.52
N ARG A 67 12.59 -21.15 -0.80
CA ARG A 67 13.86 -21.83 -1.07
C ARG A 67 13.85 -23.11 -0.24
N SER A 68 13.32 -24.17 -0.84
CA SER A 68 13.58 -25.54 -0.42
C SER A 68 14.76 -26.04 -1.26
N ALA A 69 15.92 -26.23 -0.63
CA ALA A 69 16.97 -27.16 -0.99
C ALA A 69 17.98 -27.20 0.16
#